data_AF-A0A954PX98-F1
#
_entry.id   AF-A0A954PX98-F1
#
_cell.length_a   1.000
_cell.length_b   1.000
_cell.length_c   1.000
_cell.angle_alpha   90.00
_cell.angle_beta   90.00
_cell.angle_gamma   90.00
#
_symmetry.space_group_name_H-M   'P 1'
#
loop_
_entity.id
_entity.type
_entity.pdbx_description
1 polymer ?
#
loop_
_entity_poly.entity_id
_entity_poly.type
_entity_poly.pdbx_seq_one_letter_code
_entity_poly.pdbx_strand_id
1 'polypeptide(L)'
;MEPNRNDPNHSDPIRTSPASLANLVDEYGALVPDINFPNWELIEAKLIDIHEWTPDAAHSLVMMAKQYGWFFLRNATALAIACEQEDGDLGI
;
A
#
# COMPACT_ATOMS: atom_id res chain seq x y z
N MET A 1 41.19 34.31 -12.12
CA MET A 1 40.57 33.02 -11.77
C MET A 1 39.28 33.34 -11.06
N GLU A 2 38.16 33.22 -11.77
CA GLU A 2 36.83 33.48 -11.20
C GLU A 2 36.42 32.32 -10.26
N PRO A 3 35.70 32.61 -9.16
CA PRO A 3 35.30 31.59 -8.20
C PRO A 3 34.10 30.80 -8.73
N ASN A 4 34.21 29.47 -8.77
CA ASN A 4 33.10 28.61 -9.12
C ASN A 4 32.04 28.67 -8.00
N ARG A 5 30.81 28.95 -8.44
CA ARG A 5 29.64 29.28 -7.64
C ARG A 5 29.07 28.00 -7.02
N ASN A 6 28.71 28.11 -5.74
CA ASN A 6 27.57 27.46 -5.10
C ASN A 6 27.09 26.13 -5.71
N ASP A 7 27.54 25.02 -5.15
CA ASP A 7 26.69 23.84 -5.02
C ASP A 7 25.97 23.93 -3.67
N PRO A 8 24.73 24.46 -3.59
CA PRO A 8 23.85 24.04 -2.53
C PRO A 8 23.50 22.60 -2.88
N ASN A 9 24.05 21.66 -2.13
CA ASN A 9 23.67 20.26 -2.17
C ASN A 9 22.15 20.21 -1.94
N HIS A 10 21.40 20.20 -3.04
CA HIS A 10 19.97 20.36 -3.06
C HIS A 10 19.42 19.07 -2.49
N SER A 11 18.86 19.24 -1.30
CA SER A 11 18.04 18.29 -0.59
C SER A 11 17.19 17.47 -1.56
N ASP A 12 17.49 16.18 -1.71
CA ASP A 12 16.47 15.18 -2.02
C ASP A 12 16.35 14.22 -0.83
N PRO A 13 15.73 14.63 0.29
CA PRO A 13 15.20 13.68 1.24
C PRO A 13 13.93 13.09 0.61
N ILE A 14 13.91 11.76 0.44
CA ILE A 14 12.67 10.98 0.26
C ILE A 14 11.93 11.27 -1.05
N ARG A 15 12.48 10.79 -2.18
CA ARG A 15 11.70 10.71 -3.44
C ARG A 15 11.11 9.32 -3.67
N THR A 16 10.23 8.93 -2.76
CA THR A 16 9.00 8.20 -3.07
C THR A 16 7.90 8.81 -2.20
N SER A 17 7.51 10.03 -2.58
CA SER A 17 6.25 10.62 -2.15
C SER A 17 5.13 9.57 -2.24
N PRO A 18 4.22 9.48 -1.26
CA PRO A 18 3.01 8.68 -1.36
C PRO A 18 2.15 9.29 -2.48
N ALA A 19 2.43 8.96 -3.72
CA ALA A 19 1.48 9.18 -4.79
C ALA A 19 0.26 8.31 -4.45
N SER A 20 -0.93 8.90 -4.40
CA SER A 20 -1.55 9.21 -3.11
C SER A 20 -2.19 7.95 -2.55
N LEU A 21 -2.20 7.75 -1.23
CA LEU A 21 -3.10 6.75 -0.60
C LEU A 21 -4.54 6.89 -1.15
N ALA A 22 -4.94 8.11 -1.57
CA ALA A 22 -6.19 8.35 -2.28
C ALA A 22 -6.31 7.62 -3.63
N ASN A 23 -5.23 7.53 -4.42
CA ASN A 23 -5.25 6.81 -5.70
C ASN A 23 -5.46 5.31 -5.48
N LEU A 24 -4.80 4.73 -4.46
CA LEU A 24 -5.04 3.34 -4.07
C LEU A 24 -6.46 3.14 -3.54
N VAL A 25 -6.98 4.08 -2.75
CA VAL A 25 -8.36 4.01 -2.25
C VAL A 25 -9.36 4.05 -3.41
N ASP A 26 -9.14 4.87 -4.43
CA ASP A 26 -9.99 4.92 -5.62
C ASP A 26 -9.93 3.60 -6.42
N GLU A 27 -8.72 3.04 -6.58
CA GLU A 27 -8.49 1.76 -7.26
C GLU A 27 -9.19 0.60 -6.54
N TYR A 28 -9.01 0.47 -5.23
CA TYR A 28 -9.68 -0.55 -4.42
C TYR A 28 -11.18 -0.26 -4.28
N GLY A 29 -11.58 1.01 -4.28
CA GLY A 29 -12.99 1.44 -4.29
C GLY A 29 -13.73 0.91 -5.52
N ALA A 30 -13.08 0.86 -6.69
CA ALA A 30 -13.65 0.26 -7.89
C ALA A 30 -13.88 -1.27 -7.76
N LEU A 31 -13.20 -1.94 -6.82
CA LEU A 31 -13.40 -3.35 -6.57
C LEU A 31 -14.66 -3.62 -5.73
N VAL A 32 -15.11 -2.65 -4.94
CA VAL A 32 -16.23 -2.76 -3.99
C VAL A 32 -17.55 -2.32 -4.63
N PRO A 33 -18.46 -3.25 -5.01
CA PRO A 33 -19.71 -2.89 -5.67
C PRO A 33 -20.74 -2.21 -4.76
N ASP A 34 -20.69 -2.49 -3.44
CA ASP A 34 -21.53 -1.85 -2.43
C ASP A 34 -20.72 -1.69 -1.12
N ILE A 35 -20.50 -0.45 -0.70
CA ILE A 35 -19.75 -0.11 0.51
C ILE A 35 -20.47 -0.49 1.81
N ASN A 36 -21.81 -0.63 1.77
CA ASN A 36 -22.59 -1.01 2.94
C ASN A 36 -22.64 -2.54 3.12
N PHE A 37 -22.46 -3.27 2.02
CA PHE A 37 -22.43 -4.73 1.99
C PHE A 37 -21.27 -5.23 1.12
N PRO A 38 -20.02 -5.04 1.57
CA PRO A 38 -18.86 -5.47 0.80
C PRO A 38 -18.90 -6.98 0.56
N ASN A 39 -18.87 -7.38 -0.71
CA ASN A 39 -18.72 -8.77 -1.10
C ASN A 39 -17.23 -9.16 -1.01
N TRP A 40 -16.82 -9.65 0.16
CA TRP A 40 -15.44 -9.99 0.47
C TRP A 40 -14.84 -11.05 -0.45
N GLU A 41 -15.62 -12.05 -0.86
CA GLU A 41 -15.16 -13.11 -1.78
C GLU A 41 -14.86 -12.54 -3.18
N LEU A 42 -15.72 -11.62 -3.66
CA LEU A 42 -15.48 -10.93 -4.93
C LEU A 42 -14.27 -9.99 -4.85
N ILE A 43 -14.07 -9.32 -3.71
CA ILE A 43 -12.91 -8.45 -3.49
C ILE A 43 -11.63 -9.29 -3.51
N GLU A 44 -11.61 -10.44 -2.81
CA GLU A 44 -10.47 -11.37 -2.82
C GLU A 44 -10.13 -11.85 -4.24
N ALA A 45 -11.14 -12.29 -5.00
CA ALA A 45 -10.95 -12.71 -6.40
C ALA A 45 -10.37 -11.57 -7.27
N LYS A 46 -10.88 -10.35 -7.11
CA LYS A 46 -10.37 -9.19 -7.83
C LYS A 46 -8.94 -8.81 -7.45
N LEU A 47 -8.52 -9.00 -6.20
CA LEU A 47 -7.13 -8.77 -5.79
C LEU A 47 -6.16 -9.72 -6.48
N ILE A 48 -6.58 -10.97 -6.64
CA ILE A 48 -5.80 -12.00 -7.35
C ILE A 48 -5.75 -11.68 -8.85
N ASP A 49 -6.91 -11.41 -9.46
CA ASP A 49 -7.02 -11.28 -10.92
C ASP A 49 -6.48 -9.95 -11.47
N ILE A 50 -6.64 -8.85 -10.72
CA ILE A 50 -6.33 -7.49 -11.20
C ILE A 50 -5.02 -6.96 -10.63
N HIS A 51 -4.73 -7.30 -9.37
CA HIS A 51 -3.56 -6.77 -8.66
C HIS A 51 -2.47 -7.82 -8.42
N GLU A 52 -2.58 -9.00 -9.06
CA GLU A 52 -1.59 -10.09 -9.03
C GLU A 52 -1.24 -10.58 -7.61
N TRP A 53 -2.17 -10.46 -6.66
CA TRP A 53 -1.96 -10.99 -5.31
C TRP A 53 -1.96 -12.52 -5.34
N THR A 54 -1.12 -13.13 -4.50
CA THR A 54 -1.26 -14.56 -4.23
C THR A 54 -2.58 -14.80 -3.46
N PRO A 55 -3.22 -15.97 -3.61
CA PRO A 55 -4.46 -16.27 -2.90
C PRO A 55 -4.34 -16.09 -1.39
N ASP A 56 -3.26 -16.57 -0.78
CA ASP A 56 -3.02 -16.47 0.65
C ASP A 56 -2.86 -15.02 1.13
N ALA A 57 -2.20 -14.18 0.32
CA ALA A 57 -2.02 -12.77 0.64
C ALA A 57 -3.33 -11.99 0.50
N ALA A 58 -4.10 -12.23 -0.57
CA ALA A 58 -5.40 -11.60 -0.79
C ALA A 58 -6.38 -11.97 0.34
N HIS A 59 -6.44 -13.25 0.70
CA HIS A 59 -7.24 -13.74 1.80
C HIS A 59 -6.89 -13.07 3.13
N SER A 60 -5.59 -13.01 3.45
CA SER A 60 -5.08 -12.38 4.67
C SER A 60 -5.43 -10.90 4.73
N LEU A 61 -5.28 -10.17 3.63
CA LEU A 61 -5.64 -8.75 3.55
C LEU A 61 -7.14 -8.53 3.82
N VAL A 62 -8.00 -9.29 3.15
CA VAL A 62 -9.46 -9.21 3.32
C VAL A 62 -9.88 -9.55 4.74
N MET A 63 -9.30 -10.61 5.33
CA MET A 63 -9.54 -10.98 6.72
C MET A 63 -9.15 -9.87 7.69
N MET A 64 -7.99 -9.26 7.51
CA MET A 64 -7.52 -8.17 8.39
C MET A 64 -8.39 -6.91 8.24
N ALA A 65 -8.78 -6.55 7.02
CA ALA A 65 -9.69 -5.42 6.77
C ALA A 65 -11.09 -5.66 7.38
N LYS A 66 -11.62 -6.88 7.27
CA LYS A 66 -12.92 -7.26 7.83
C LYS A 66 -12.93 -7.29 9.35
N GLN A 67 -11.87 -7.81 9.98
CA GLN A 67 -11.82 -8.05 11.42
C GLN A 67 -11.36 -6.83 12.21
N TYR A 68 -10.41 -6.07 11.67
CA TYR A 68 -9.76 -4.96 12.37
C TYR A 68 -9.99 -3.60 11.70
N GLY A 69 -10.64 -3.54 10.53
CA GLY A 69 -10.92 -2.28 9.84
C GLY A 69 -9.67 -1.57 9.33
N TRP A 70 -9.87 -0.37 8.79
CA TRP A 70 -8.82 0.39 8.08
C TRP A 70 -7.66 0.85 8.97
N PHE A 71 -7.87 1.01 10.27
CA PHE A 71 -6.83 1.49 11.18
C PHE A 71 -5.69 0.46 11.34
N PHE A 72 -5.98 -0.83 11.15
CA PHE A 72 -4.97 -1.88 11.22
C PHE A 72 -3.93 -1.73 10.10
N LEU A 73 -4.37 -1.49 8.86
CA LEU A 73 -3.47 -1.30 7.72
C LEU A 73 -2.54 -0.10 7.92
N ARG A 74 -3.05 1.00 8.49
CA ARG A 74 -2.22 2.17 8.85
C ARG A 74 -1.08 1.79 9.80
N ASN A 75 -1.38 1.00 10.84
CA ASN A 75 -0.38 0.56 11.80
C ASN A 75 0.58 -0.48 11.20
N ALA A 76 0.09 -1.38 10.35
CA ALA A 76 0.90 -2.36 9.64
C ALA A 76 1.91 -1.68 8.70
N THR A 77 1.48 -0.70 7.90
CA THR A 77 2.36 0.10 7.05
C THR A 77 3.39 0.87 7.87
N ALA A 78 2.97 1.52 8.96
CA ALA A 78 3.90 2.25 9.84
C ALA A 78 4.95 1.31 10.46
N LEU A 79 4.54 0.09 10.84
CA LEU A 79 5.44 -0.93 11.37
C LEU A 79 6.42 -1.44 10.31
N ALA A 80 5.96 -1.74 9.10
CA ALA A 80 6.82 -2.17 8.00
C ALA A 80 7.89 -1.12 7.67
N ILE A 81 7.51 0.15 7.60
CA ILE A 81 8.45 1.27 7.40
C ILE A 81 9.46 1.35 8.55
N ALA A 82 9.00 1.26 9.80
CA ALA A 82 9.87 1.32 10.97
C ALA A 82 10.85 0.13 11.05
N CYS A 83 10.49 -1.01 10.47
CA CYS A 83 11.32 -2.21 10.38
C CYS A 83 12.18 -2.26 9.10
N GLU A 84 12.12 -1.24 8.23
CA GLU A 84 12.79 -1.23 6.91
C GLU A 84 12.42 -2.43 6.03
N GLN A 85 11.19 -2.94 6.17
CA GLN A 85 10.65 -4.04 5.39
C GLN A 85 9.90 -3.49 4.17
N GLU A 86 10.54 -3.52 3.00
CA GLU A 86 9.97 -3.00 1.74
C GLU A 86 9.10 -4.02 0.99
N ASP A 87 9.52 -5.28 0.97
CA ASP A 87 8.78 -6.37 0.35
C ASP A 87 8.29 -7.31 1.44
N GLY A 88 7.03 -7.74 1.38
CA GLY A 88 6.54 -8.74 2.33
C GLY A 88 7.38 -10.00 2.13
N ASP A 89 8.25 -10.33 3.08
CA ASP A 89 9.07 -11.54 3.01
C ASP A 89 8.16 -12.76 3.18
N LEU A 90 7.42 -13.10 2.12
CA LEU A 90 6.87 -14.42 1.93
C LEU A 90 8.05 -15.30 1.53
N GLY A 91 8.89 -15.59 2.52
CA GLY A 91 9.95 -16.58 2.44
C GLY A 91 9.33 -17.91 1.99
N ILE A 92 9.51 -18.21 0.71
CA ILE A 92 9.45 -19.55 0.14
C ILE A 92 10.86 -20.14 0.10
#